data_AF-A0A7L3BKK7-F1
#
_entry.id   AF-A0A7L3BKK7-F1
#
_cell.length_a   1.000
_cell.length_b   1.000
_cell.length_c   1.000
_cell.angle_alpha   90.00
_cell.angle_beta   90.00
_cell.angle_gamma   90.00
#
_symmetry.space_group_name_H-M   'P 1'
#
loop_
_entity.id
_entity.type
_entity.pdbx_description
1 polymer ?
#
loop_
_entity_poly.entity_id
_entity_poly.type
_entity_poly.pdbx_seq_one_letter_code
_entity_poly.pdbx_strand_id
1 'polypeptide(L)'
;HPPAPQLCPTDKTMEFDRDFRIKHYAGDVTYSVEGFLDKNKDTLFQDIKRLLYNSADPVLRAMWPDGEQSITEVTKRPLTTGTLFKNSIVALVENLASKVGDRGQAATSLHQPGTSPWQLGTSPRHMGMLLSQPGVSPSQPGLPAPRTPSPRFVPRYKMTCEYTWPNHLMASDREATQALLEQHGFQDDVAYGHTKVFIRTPRTLFCLEQERAQLIPIIVLLLQKAWRGALARRRCRYLRAAYAIMACYKRHKVKAYLRELLRRFQAVRTLPDFGKSLVWPEPPAVLARFQDASQRLFRRWRARQIVKNIPPSEMGQIRAKVAAMEALGGLRKDWGCQRSWARDYLSSPSENPGLALPFARRLQTLKDKVHFGSVLFSGHVRKINRFGRSRDRAILVTEQHLYKLDPRQQYRVMRALPLSTVTGLSVTSCRAQLVVFHTQRQEDLAVCLHRTQPAGDNRVGELVGVLLEHCRATKRELQVRVSDCIQLSLRGRRRLLTVETRPDATTPDFGKNRDGFVLYWPGR
;
A
#
# COMPACT_ATOMS: atom_id res chain seq x y z
N HIS A 1 -88.56 43.25 39.12
CA HIS A 1 -89.40 42.11 38.68
C HIS A 1 -89.59 42.19 37.17
N PRO A 2 -88.85 41.41 36.36
CA PRO A 2 -89.21 41.19 34.96
C PRO A 2 -90.41 40.22 34.89
N PRO A 3 -91.31 40.36 33.90
CA PRO A 3 -92.49 39.52 33.76
C PRO A 3 -92.12 38.11 33.30
N ALA A 4 -92.81 37.10 33.82
CA ALA A 4 -92.68 35.71 33.39
C ALA A 4 -93.10 35.55 31.90
N PRO A 5 -92.44 34.69 31.12
CA PRO A 5 -92.85 34.42 29.74
C PRO A 5 -94.23 33.75 29.73
N GLN A 6 -95.21 34.37 29.07
CA GLN A 6 -96.51 33.77 28.80
C GLN A 6 -96.36 32.69 27.71
N LEU A 7 -96.75 31.46 28.02
CA LEU A 7 -96.82 30.34 27.07
C LEU A 7 -98.27 30.19 26.54
N CYS A 8 -98.40 29.90 25.25
CA CYS A 8 -99.70 29.63 24.60
C CYS A 8 -100.33 28.34 25.16
N PRO A 9 -101.55 28.38 25.74
CA PRO A 9 -102.20 27.21 26.36
C PRO A 9 -102.63 26.10 25.37
N THR A 10 -102.42 26.27 24.07
CA THR A 10 -103.03 25.47 23.00
C THR A 10 -102.07 24.59 22.20
N ASP A 11 -100.76 24.65 22.45
CA ASP A 11 -99.78 23.78 21.77
C ASP A 11 -99.72 22.39 22.45
N LYS A 12 -100.49 21.42 21.93
CA LYS A 12 -100.57 20.04 22.46
C LYS A 12 -99.29 19.21 22.21
N THR A 13 -98.25 19.78 21.58
CA THR A 13 -96.99 19.08 21.28
C THR A 13 -95.93 19.20 22.38
N MET A 14 -96.16 20.05 23.39
CA MET A 14 -95.25 20.26 24.51
C MET A 14 -95.99 20.03 25.82
N GLU A 15 -95.41 19.27 26.74
CA GLU A 15 -95.98 19.08 28.07
C GLU A 15 -95.66 20.29 28.96
N PHE A 16 -96.71 20.87 29.55
CA PHE A 16 -96.62 22.01 30.46
C PHE A 16 -95.76 21.64 31.68
N ASP A 17 -94.85 22.53 32.08
CA ASP A 17 -93.80 22.33 33.11
C ASP A 17 -92.71 21.27 32.81
N ARG A 18 -92.70 20.66 31.61
CA ARG A 18 -91.69 19.64 31.23
C ARG A 18 -90.82 20.00 30.02
N ASP A 19 -91.32 20.74 29.03
CA ASP A 19 -90.58 20.99 27.78
C ASP A 19 -90.44 22.48 27.43
N PHE A 20 -89.39 22.84 26.67
CA PHE A 20 -89.17 24.17 26.09
C PHE A 20 -88.53 24.10 24.68
N ARG A 21 -88.68 25.14 23.85
CA ARG A 21 -88.22 25.14 22.45
C ARG A 21 -87.18 26.24 22.17
N ILE A 22 -86.11 25.93 21.42
CA ILE A 22 -85.07 26.88 20.97
C ILE A 22 -85.05 26.92 19.44
N LYS A 23 -84.95 28.13 18.87
CA LYS A 23 -84.76 28.34 17.42
C LYS A 23 -83.26 28.33 17.06
N HIS A 24 -82.78 27.30 16.38
CA HIS A 24 -81.39 27.21 15.90
C HIS A 24 -81.28 27.66 14.44
N TYR A 25 -80.07 27.95 13.94
CA TYR A 25 -79.84 28.29 12.52
C TYR A 25 -80.37 27.20 11.56
N ALA A 26 -80.43 25.97 12.06
CA ALA A 26 -80.89 24.79 11.36
C ALA A 26 -82.39 24.46 11.57
N GLY A 27 -83.12 25.22 12.38
CA GLY A 27 -84.54 25.00 12.68
C GLY A 27 -84.86 24.93 14.17
N ASP A 28 -86.15 24.83 14.49
CA ASP A 28 -86.67 24.85 15.86
C ASP A 28 -86.58 23.45 16.49
N VAL A 29 -86.00 23.37 17.70
CA VAL A 29 -85.79 22.12 18.44
C VAL A 29 -86.45 22.20 19.81
N THR A 30 -87.25 21.18 20.17
CA THR A 30 -87.91 21.05 21.48
C THR A 30 -87.03 20.22 22.41
N TYR A 31 -86.79 20.71 23.63
CA TYR A 31 -85.98 20.11 24.68
C TYR A 31 -86.86 19.79 25.89
N SER A 32 -86.69 18.61 26.48
CA SER A 32 -87.34 18.23 27.74
C SER A 32 -86.44 18.55 28.93
N VAL A 33 -86.94 19.26 29.94
CA VAL A 33 -86.20 19.60 31.17
C VAL A 33 -86.04 18.40 32.11
N GLU A 34 -86.72 17.28 31.86
CA GLU A 34 -86.60 16.10 32.71
C GLU A 34 -85.15 15.57 32.70
N GLY A 35 -84.58 15.47 33.90
CA GLY A 35 -83.18 15.07 34.10
C GLY A 35 -82.14 16.10 33.67
N PHE A 36 -82.51 17.33 33.26
CA PHE A 36 -81.54 18.40 32.93
C PHE A 36 -80.64 18.72 34.12
N LEU A 37 -81.23 18.86 35.32
CA LEU A 37 -80.47 19.19 36.52
C LEU A 37 -79.49 18.08 36.89
N ASP A 38 -79.90 16.81 36.82
CA ASP A 38 -79.04 15.70 37.21
C ASP A 38 -77.95 15.42 36.18
N LYS A 39 -78.27 15.52 34.88
CA LYS A 39 -77.29 15.47 33.79
C LYS A 39 -76.27 16.61 33.84
N ASN A 40 -76.66 17.79 34.35
CA ASN A 40 -75.80 18.96 34.42
C ASN A 40 -74.99 19.06 35.73
N LYS A 41 -75.47 18.43 36.81
CA LYS A 41 -74.76 18.36 38.09
C LYS A 41 -73.45 17.58 37.96
N ASP A 42 -73.46 16.45 37.24
CA ASP A 42 -72.28 15.62 36.91
C ASP A 42 -71.29 15.51 38.10
N THR A 43 -71.86 15.33 39.29
CA THR A 43 -71.12 15.40 40.54
C THR A 43 -70.54 14.04 40.86
N LEU A 44 -69.27 13.82 40.51
CA LEU A 44 -68.49 12.75 41.11
C LEU A 44 -68.03 13.20 42.50
N PHE A 45 -68.42 12.47 43.55
CA PHE A 45 -68.05 12.79 44.94
C PHE A 45 -66.52 12.84 45.12
N GLN A 46 -66.04 13.86 45.83
CA GLN A 46 -64.60 14.08 46.01
C GLN A 46 -63.92 12.92 46.76
N ASP A 47 -64.64 12.23 47.64
CA ASP A 47 -64.11 11.06 48.37
C ASP A 47 -63.80 9.90 47.41
N ILE A 48 -64.61 9.72 46.37
CA ILE A 48 -64.35 8.74 45.31
C ILE A 48 -63.12 9.16 44.50
N LYS A 49 -62.98 10.44 44.15
CA LYS A 49 -61.80 10.95 43.45
C LYS A 49 -60.50 10.77 44.27
N ARG A 50 -60.56 11.02 45.58
CA ARG A 50 -59.46 10.79 46.53
C ARG A 50 -59.11 9.32 46.66
N LEU A 51 -60.11 8.45 46.75
CA LEU A 51 -59.90 7.00 46.77
C LEU A 51 -59.18 6.54 45.50
N LEU A 52 -59.65 6.99 44.33
CA LEU A 52 -59.05 6.65 43.03
C LEU A 52 -57.63 7.20 42.88
N TYR A 53 -57.36 8.41 43.37
CA TYR A 53 -56.01 9.00 43.38
C TYR A 53 -55.03 8.25 44.30
N ASN A 54 -55.50 7.78 45.45
CA ASN A 54 -54.70 6.99 46.41
C ASN A 54 -54.60 5.50 46.05
N SER A 55 -55.10 5.10 44.87
CA SER A 55 -54.93 3.74 44.36
C SER A 55 -53.45 3.41 44.13
N ALA A 56 -53.08 2.15 44.28
CA ALA A 56 -51.74 1.65 43.97
C ALA A 56 -51.46 1.61 42.45
N ASP A 57 -52.50 1.67 41.60
CA ASP A 57 -52.36 1.69 40.14
C ASP A 57 -51.99 3.11 39.64
N PRO A 58 -50.81 3.29 39.00
CA PRO A 58 -50.38 4.56 38.45
C PRO A 58 -51.35 5.16 37.41
N VAL A 59 -52.06 4.33 36.64
CA VAL A 59 -52.98 4.79 35.59
C VAL A 59 -54.23 5.41 36.21
N LEU A 60 -54.81 4.76 37.22
CA LEU A 60 -55.95 5.30 37.97
C LEU A 60 -55.55 6.59 38.69
N ARG A 61 -54.36 6.64 39.28
CA ARG A 61 -53.87 7.88 39.89
C ARG A 61 -53.76 9.04 38.88
N ALA A 62 -53.29 8.77 37.66
CA ALA A 62 -53.09 9.79 36.63
C ALA A 62 -54.40 10.32 36.00
N MET A 63 -55.46 9.51 35.98
CA MET A 63 -56.77 9.92 35.43
C MET A 63 -57.57 10.84 36.37
N TRP A 64 -57.32 10.79 37.68
CA TRP A 64 -58.02 11.60 38.70
C TRP A 64 -57.07 12.50 39.52
N PRO A 65 -56.31 13.41 38.88
CA PRO A 65 -55.37 14.29 39.58
C PRO A 65 -56.07 15.23 40.58
N ASP A 66 -57.36 15.51 40.37
CA ASP A 66 -58.18 16.33 41.26
C ASP A 66 -58.33 15.75 42.68
N GLY A 67 -58.02 14.46 42.89
CA GLY A 67 -58.05 13.82 44.20
C GLY A 67 -57.03 14.38 45.20
N GLU A 68 -55.98 15.06 44.73
CA GLU A 68 -54.92 15.66 45.58
C GLU A 68 -55.37 16.92 46.36
N GLN A 69 -56.50 17.53 45.96
CA GLN A 69 -56.96 18.82 46.48
C GLN A 69 -57.40 18.76 47.96
N SER A 70 -56.98 19.76 48.76
CA SER A 70 -57.28 19.93 50.20
C SER A 70 -58.78 20.15 50.48
N ILE A 71 -59.30 19.66 51.62
CA ILE A 71 -60.71 19.79 52.05
C ILE A 71 -61.18 21.26 52.01
N THR A 72 -60.29 22.21 52.26
CA THR A 72 -60.60 23.65 52.26
C THR A 72 -60.87 24.23 50.87
N GLU A 73 -60.23 23.71 49.81
CA GLU A 73 -60.39 24.16 48.41
C GLU A 73 -61.63 23.56 47.72
N VAL A 74 -62.10 22.41 48.23
CA VAL A 74 -63.25 21.62 47.75
C VAL A 74 -64.61 22.27 48.08
N THR A 75 -64.63 23.37 48.84
CA THR A 75 -65.86 24.11 49.19
C THR A 75 -66.48 24.88 48.03
N LYS A 76 -65.78 25.00 46.89
CA LYS A 76 -66.34 25.58 45.67
C LYS A 76 -67.28 24.58 45.00
N ARG A 77 -68.48 25.03 44.61
CA ARG A 77 -69.42 24.19 43.84
C ARG A 77 -68.69 23.67 42.59
N PRO A 78 -68.75 22.36 42.30
CA PRO A 78 -68.14 21.80 41.09
C PRO A 78 -68.72 22.47 39.84
N LEU A 79 -67.87 22.63 38.81
CA LEU A 79 -68.30 23.14 37.52
C LEU A 79 -69.35 22.20 36.92
N THR A 80 -70.39 22.76 36.32
CA THR A 80 -71.44 21.98 35.65
C THR A 80 -70.98 21.55 34.26
N THR A 81 -71.52 20.45 33.74
CA THR A 81 -71.20 19.95 32.38
C THR A 81 -71.39 21.03 31.32
N GLY A 82 -72.43 21.87 31.44
CA GLY A 82 -72.67 22.99 30.54
C GLY A 82 -71.55 24.04 30.53
N THR A 83 -70.96 24.35 31.70
CA THR A 83 -69.82 25.28 31.77
C THR A 83 -68.54 24.70 31.16
N LEU A 84 -68.26 23.41 31.39
CA LEU A 84 -67.11 22.73 30.76
C LEU A 84 -67.25 22.71 29.24
N PHE A 85 -68.43 22.37 28.73
CA PHE A 85 -68.71 22.36 27.30
C PHE A 85 -68.56 23.75 26.68
N LYS A 86 -69.12 24.80 27.31
CA LYS A 86 -68.96 26.18 26.85
C LYS A 86 -67.49 26.59 26.76
N ASN A 87 -66.70 26.31 27.80
CA ASN A 87 -65.28 26.64 27.80
C ASN A 87 -64.53 25.93 26.67
N SER A 88 -64.85 24.65 26.40
CA SER A 88 -64.25 23.90 25.30
C SER A 88 -64.59 24.48 23.91
N ILE A 89 -65.83 24.95 23.71
CA ILE A 89 -66.25 25.57 22.43
C ILE A 89 -65.52 26.90 22.22
N VAL A 90 -65.44 27.75 23.25
CA VAL A 90 -64.75 29.04 23.14
C VAL A 90 -63.29 28.82 22.75
N ALA A 91 -62.60 27.90 23.42
CA ALA A 91 -61.21 27.56 23.10
C ALA A 91 -61.05 27.03 21.65
N LEU A 92 -62.02 26.25 21.15
CA LEU A 92 -62.01 25.75 19.78
C LEU A 92 -62.18 26.88 18.75
N VAL A 93 -63.11 27.81 18.98
CA VAL A 93 -63.39 28.92 18.08
C VAL A 93 -62.18 29.86 17.96
N GLU A 94 -61.51 30.15 19.09
CA GLU A 94 -60.28 30.94 19.10
C GLU A 94 -59.16 30.25 18.31
N ASN A 95 -59.01 28.92 18.46
CA ASN A 95 -58.02 28.15 17.71
C ASN A 95 -58.31 28.18 16.20
N LEU A 96 -59.58 28.03 15.79
CA LEU A 96 -59.98 28.09 14.40
C LEU A 96 -59.79 29.49 13.78
N ALA A 97 -60.05 30.56 14.54
CA ALA A 97 -59.85 31.92 14.08
C ALA A 97 -58.37 32.25 13.80
N SER A 98 -57.44 31.58 14.47
CA SER A 98 -55.99 31.75 14.25
C SER A 98 -55.46 31.08 12.97
N LYS A 99 -56.27 30.25 12.30
CA LYS A 99 -55.88 29.48 11.12
C LYS A 99 -56.54 30.02 9.85
N VAL A 100 -55.81 29.96 8.73
CA VAL A 100 -56.41 30.16 7.39
C VAL A 100 -57.23 28.91 7.07
N GLY A 101 -58.56 29.01 7.19
CA GLY A 101 -59.45 27.86 7.05
C GLY A 101 -59.78 27.55 5.59
N ASP A 102 -59.34 26.38 5.12
CA ASP A 102 -59.95 25.72 3.96
C ASP A 102 -61.27 25.07 4.42
N ARG A 103 -62.40 25.57 3.91
CA ARG A 103 -63.72 25.02 4.23
C ARG A 103 -64.04 23.82 3.34
N GLY A 104 -63.80 22.61 3.82
CA GLY A 104 -64.41 21.40 3.29
C GLY A 104 -65.77 21.19 3.93
N GLN A 105 -66.88 21.27 3.17
CA GLN A 105 -68.22 20.94 3.67
C GLN A 105 -68.57 19.50 3.29
N ALA A 106 -68.88 18.66 4.28
CA ALA A 106 -69.43 17.33 4.06
C ALA A 106 -70.95 17.40 4.11
N ALA A 107 -71.63 17.10 2.99
CA ALA A 107 -73.07 16.91 2.97
C ALA A 107 -73.39 15.51 3.53
N THR A 108 -74.16 15.43 4.62
CA THR A 108 -74.64 14.14 5.12
C THR A 108 -75.88 13.76 4.32
N SER A 109 -75.74 12.80 3.41
CA SER A 109 -76.88 12.14 2.78
C SER A 109 -77.55 11.25 3.84
N LEU A 110 -78.85 11.42 4.07
CA LEU A 110 -79.61 10.58 5.00
C LEU A 110 -79.65 9.15 4.43
N HIS A 111 -78.75 8.29 4.87
CA HIS A 111 -78.74 6.88 4.46
C HIS A 111 -79.89 6.14 5.14
N GLN A 112 -80.96 5.87 4.40
CA GLN A 112 -81.73 4.65 4.66
C GLN A 112 -80.89 3.46 4.18
N PRO A 113 -80.66 2.42 5.00
CA PRO A 113 -79.89 1.26 4.58
C PRO A 113 -80.66 0.54 3.47
N GLY A 114 -80.21 0.68 2.20
CA GLY A 114 -80.80 -0.04 1.06
C GLY A 114 -80.97 0.75 -0.25
N THR A 115 -80.65 2.05 -0.31
CA THR A 115 -80.82 2.85 -1.53
C THR A 115 -79.48 3.29 -2.13
N SER A 116 -79.35 3.22 -3.46
CA SER A 116 -78.12 3.54 -4.20
C SER A 116 -77.78 5.04 -4.17
N PRO A 117 -76.49 5.43 -4.28
CA PRO A 117 -76.01 6.80 -4.00
C PRO A 117 -76.50 7.93 -4.93
N TRP A 118 -77.38 7.65 -5.89
CA TRP A 118 -77.71 8.56 -7.00
C TRP A 118 -79.21 8.86 -7.15
N GLN A 119 -80.06 8.52 -6.18
CA GLN A 119 -81.45 8.97 -6.19
C GLN A 119 -81.56 10.37 -5.57
N LEU A 120 -81.37 11.39 -6.41
CA LEU A 120 -81.58 12.80 -6.10
C LEU A 120 -83.09 13.07 -5.97
N GLY A 121 -83.68 12.68 -4.85
CA GLY A 121 -85.11 12.80 -4.63
C GLY A 121 -85.48 12.61 -3.17
N THR A 122 -85.11 13.56 -2.30
CA THR A 122 -86.08 14.25 -1.42
C THR A 122 -85.43 15.22 -0.43
N SER A 123 -86.14 16.33 -0.27
CA SER A 123 -86.17 17.28 0.85
C SER A 123 -85.32 18.55 0.72
N PRO A 124 -85.91 19.63 0.14
CA PRO A 124 -85.39 21.00 0.16
C PRO A 124 -85.08 21.53 1.57
N ARG A 125 -85.54 20.84 2.62
CA ARG A 125 -85.36 21.25 4.02
C ARG A 125 -83.90 21.15 4.48
N HIS A 126 -83.12 20.16 4.02
CA HIS A 126 -81.70 20.05 4.40
C HIS A 126 -80.80 20.93 3.53
N MET A 127 -81.14 21.10 2.25
CA MET A 127 -80.36 21.95 1.34
C MET A 127 -80.55 23.44 1.65
N GLY A 128 -81.76 23.86 2.05
CA GLY A 128 -82.02 25.21 2.55
C GLY A 128 -81.31 25.54 3.88
N MET A 129 -80.99 24.51 4.67
CA MET A 129 -80.31 24.63 5.96
C MET A 129 -78.78 24.81 5.84
N LEU A 130 -78.19 24.32 4.73
CA LEU A 130 -76.76 24.40 4.46
C LEU A 130 -76.37 25.50 3.45
N LEU A 131 -77.30 25.97 2.60
CA LEU A 131 -76.99 26.90 1.49
C LEU A 131 -77.37 28.36 1.71
N SER A 132 -77.91 28.77 2.86
CA SER A 132 -78.09 30.20 3.17
C SER A 132 -76.78 30.82 3.69
N GLN A 133 -75.79 30.94 2.80
CA GLN A 133 -74.65 31.86 2.98
C GLN A 133 -75.03 33.21 2.33
N PRO A 134 -74.88 34.37 3.02
CA PRO A 134 -75.14 35.70 2.43
C PRO A 134 -74.13 36.15 1.35
N GLY A 135 -73.25 35.27 0.88
CA GLY A 135 -72.06 35.63 0.09
C GLY A 135 -72.07 35.23 -1.39
N VAL A 136 -73.12 34.56 -1.87
CA VAL A 136 -73.21 34.13 -3.28
C VAL A 136 -74.60 34.51 -3.83
N SER A 137 -74.90 35.80 -3.85
CA SER A 137 -75.86 36.33 -4.83
C SER A 137 -75.10 36.61 -6.13
N PRO A 138 -75.62 36.22 -7.31
CA PRO A 138 -74.99 36.52 -8.59
C PRO A 138 -75.25 37.98 -8.97
N SER A 139 -74.73 38.93 -8.19
CA SER A 139 -74.79 40.38 -8.44
C SER A 139 -73.89 41.15 -7.45
N GLN A 140 -72.56 41.05 -7.58
CA GLN A 140 -71.63 42.11 -7.18
C GLN A 140 -70.36 42.07 -8.05
N PRO A 141 -70.01 43.14 -8.79
CA PRO A 141 -68.82 43.21 -9.63
C PRO A 141 -67.56 43.53 -8.79
N GLY A 142 -67.27 42.69 -7.80
CA GLY A 142 -66.23 42.91 -6.79
C GLY A 142 -65.45 41.64 -6.45
N LEU A 143 -64.54 41.25 -7.34
CA LEU A 143 -63.33 40.41 -7.16
C LEU A 143 -63.28 39.40 -5.97
N PRO A 144 -63.42 38.09 -6.24
CA PRO A 144 -62.71 37.06 -5.49
C PRO A 144 -61.34 36.82 -6.16
N ALA A 145 -60.50 37.86 -6.22
CA ALA A 145 -59.15 37.77 -6.77
C ALA A 145 -58.15 37.34 -5.69
N PRO A 146 -57.21 36.41 -5.98
CA PRO A 146 -56.11 36.11 -5.06
C PRO A 146 -55.29 37.37 -4.78
N ARG A 147 -55.13 37.68 -3.48
CA ARG A 147 -54.45 38.90 -2.99
C ARG A 147 -53.01 38.55 -2.64
N THR A 148 -52.05 38.95 -3.47
CA THR A 148 -50.64 38.66 -3.21
C THR A 148 -49.91 39.93 -2.78
N PRO A 149 -49.24 39.96 -1.63
CA PRO A 149 -48.36 41.06 -1.27
C PRO A 149 -47.25 41.25 -2.32
N SER A 150 -47.04 42.50 -2.76
CA SER A 150 -45.97 42.87 -3.69
C SER A 150 -44.59 42.33 -3.28
N PRO A 151 -44.15 42.38 -2.00
CA PRO A 151 -42.85 41.83 -1.60
C PRO A 151 -42.75 40.30 -1.70
N ARG A 152 -43.86 39.57 -1.88
CA ARG A 152 -43.86 38.13 -2.15
C ARG A 152 -43.95 37.82 -3.64
N PHE A 153 -44.50 38.74 -4.43
CA PHE A 153 -44.73 38.55 -5.85
C PHE A 153 -43.42 38.65 -6.64
N VAL A 154 -42.63 39.69 -6.42
CA VAL A 154 -41.36 39.90 -7.13
C VAL A 154 -40.38 38.75 -6.90
N PRO A 155 -40.05 38.31 -5.66
CA PRO A 155 -39.10 37.21 -5.47
C PRO A 155 -39.56 35.88 -6.08
N ARG A 156 -40.87 35.68 -6.23
CA ARG A 156 -41.45 34.46 -6.76
C ARG A 156 -41.32 34.36 -8.27
N TYR A 157 -41.61 35.46 -8.98
CA TYR A 157 -41.68 35.49 -10.45
C TYR A 157 -40.50 36.18 -11.12
N LYS A 158 -39.58 36.83 -10.38
CA LYS A 158 -38.46 37.61 -10.96
C LYS A 158 -37.61 36.88 -12.01
N MET A 159 -37.62 35.55 -12.04
CA MET A 159 -36.86 34.76 -13.00
C MET A 159 -37.47 34.73 -14.40
N THR A 160 -38.76 35.05 -14.54
CA THR A 160 -39.45 35.05 -15.84
C THR A 160 -39.22 36.34 -16.63
N CYS A 161 -38.70 37.39 -15.99
CA CYS A 161 -38.44 38.70 -16.58
C CYS A 161 -36.95 39.06 -16.49
N GLU A 162 -36.37 39.53 -17.61
CA GLU A 162 -34.94 39.87 -17.71
C GLU A 162 -34.59 41.11 -16.87
N TYR A 163 -35.53 42.07 -16.76
CA TYR A 163 -35.34 43.31 -16.01
C TYR A 163 -35.38 43.12 -14.48
N THR A 164 -36.02 42.03 -14.01
CA THR A 164 -36.11 41.71 -12.58
C THR A 164 -35.10 40.65 -12.14
N TRP A 165 -34.48 39.93 -13.08
CA TRP A 165 -33.51 38.87 -12.79
C TRP A 165 -32.05 39.39 -12.79
N PRO A 166 -31.17 38.92 -11.89
CA PRO A 166 -31.44 38.15 -10.68
C PRO A 166 -31.92 39.02 -9.51
N ASN A 167 -31.61 40.32 -9.52
CA ASN A 167 -32.09 41.34 -8.59
C ASN A 167 -32.46 42.59 -9.40
N HIS A 168 -33.63 43.18 -9.15
CA HIS A 168 -34.03 44.41 -9.83
C HIS A 168 -33.26 45.62 -9.30
N LEU A 169 -33.04 46.62 -10.17
CA LEU A 169 -32.43 47.91 -9.83
C LEU A 169 -33.46 49.05 -9.74
N MET A 170 -34.76 48.72 -9.80
CA MET A 170 -35.87 49.68 -9.76
C MET A 170 -36.07 50.28 -8.36
N ALA A 171 -36.73 51.44 -8.29
CA ALA A 171 -36.86 52.21 -7.04
C ALA A 171 -37.83 51.55 -6.04
N SER A 172 -38.77 50.73 -6.51
CA SER A 172 -39.70 49.99 -5.64
C SER A 172 -40.07 48.61 -6.18
N ASP A 173 -40.43 47.69 -5.28
CA ASP A 173 -40.98 46.37 -5.63
C ASP A 173 -42.26 46.47 -6.47
N ARG A 174 -42.98 47.60 -6.36
CA ARG A 174 -44.18 47.87 -7.16
C ARG A 174 -43.80 48.08 -8.63
N GLU A 175 -42.79 48.91 -8.90
CA GLU A 175 -42.27 49.12 -10.26
C GLU A 175 -41.74 47.81 -10.85
N ALA A 176 -41.02 47.00 -10.05
CA ALA A 176 -40.55 45.69 -10.47
C ALA A 176 -41.71 44.73 -10.80
N THR A 177 -42.80 44.78 -10.04
CA THR A 177 -43.99 43.99 -10.32
C THR A 177 -44.69 44.46 -11.60
N GLN A 178 -44.76 45.77 -11.81
CA GLN A 178 -45.35 46.36 -13.01
C GLN A 178 -44.55 45.96 -14.25
N ALA A 179 -43.24 46.19 -14.28
CA ALA A 179 -42.39 45.82 -15.41
C ALA A 179 -42.44 44.31 -15.74
N LEU A 180 -42.53 43.45 -14.71
CA LEU A 180 -42.72 42.01 -14.90
C LEU A 180 -44.04 41.72 -15.62
N LEU A 181 -45.15 42.26 -15.13
CA LEU A 181 -46.47 42.02 -15.72
C LEU A 181 -46.63 42.65 -17.11
N GLU A 182 -45.97 43.79 -17.34
CA GLU A 182 -45.89 44.45 -18.65
C GLU A 182 -45.17 43.57 -19.68
N GLN A 183 -44.03 42.97 -19.32
CA GLN A 183 -43.28 42.07 -20.21
C GLN A 183 -44.11 40.85 -20.64
N HIS A 184 -45.00 40.34 -19.77
CA HIS A 184 -45.84 39.19 -20.07
C HIS A 184 -47.22 39.56 -20.66
N GLY A 185 -47.49 40.86 -20.84
CA GLY A 185 -48.74 41.35 -21.45
C GLY A 185 -49.99 41.27 -20.56
N PHE A 186 -49.84 41.26 -19.23
CA PHE A 186 -50.95 41.12 -18.27
C PHE A 186 -51.38 42.44 -17.62
N GLN A 187 -51.14 43.57 -18.28
CA GLN A 187 -51.40 44.92 -17.71
C GLN A 187 -52.88 45.14 -17.38
N ASP A 188 -53.78 44.66 -18.25
CA ASP A 188 -55.22 44.88 -18.14
C ASP A 188 -55.94 43.95 -17.15
N ASP A 189 -55.28 42.85 -16.75
CA ASP A 189 -55.84 41.83 -15.85
C ASP A 189 -55.43 42.04 -14.38
N VAL A 190 -54.72 43.13 -14.09
CA VAL A 190 -54.10 43.40 -12.78
C VAL A 190 -54.46 44.79 -12.27
N ALA A 191 -54.73 44.89 -10.97
CA ALA A 191 -54.83 46.15 -10.25
C ALA A 191 -53.78 46.24 -9.13
N TYR A 192 -53.17 47.42 -8.97
CA TYR A 192 -52.09 47.65 -8.00
C TYR A 192 -52.62 48.41 -6.77
N GLY A 193 -52.58 47.77 -5.60
CA GLY A 193 -52.77 48.44 -4.32
C GLY A 193 -51.47 48.97 -3.73
N HIS A 194 -51.54 49.63 -2.56
CA HIS A 194 -50.35 50.17 -1.88
C HIS A 194 -49.31 49.09 -1.51
N THR A 195 -49.76 47.89 -1.12
CA THR A 195 -48.88 46.79 -0.65
C THR A 195 -49.14 45.45 -1.32
N LYS A 196 -50.16 45.37 -2.19
CA LYS A 196 -50.65 44.12 -2.77
C LYS A 196 -51.01 44.29 -4.25
N VAL A 197 -50.83 43.21 -5.00
CA VAL A 197 -51.26 43.09 -6.38
C VAL A 197 -52.53 42.23 -6.43
N PHE A 198 -53.53 42.71 -7.16
CA PHE A 198 -54.82 42.06 -7.34
C PHE A 198 -54.91 41.54 -8.76
N ILE A 199 -55.12 40.24 -8.91
CA ILE A 199 -55.14 39.58 -10.23
C ILE A 199 -56.56 39.12 -10.51
N ARG A 200 -57.15 39.61 -11.60
CA ARG A 200 -58.56 39.39 -11.92
C ARG A 200 -58.82 37.97 -12.43
N THR A 201 -57.97 37.43 -13.30
CA THR A 201 -58.16 36.10 -13.89
C THR A 201 -57.11 35.10 -13.40
N PRO A 202 -57.49 33.84 -13.06
CA PRO A 202 -56.53 32.83 -12.62
C PRO A 202 -55.50 32.46 -13.72
N ARG A 203 -55.82 32.72 -15.00
CA ARG A 203 -54.95 32.47 -16.15
C ARG A 203 -53.58 33.16 -16.00
N THR A 204 -53.56 34.41 -15.56
CA THR A 204 -52.33 35.21 -15.37
C THR A 204 -51.37 34.53 -14.39
N LEU A 205 -51.90 33.98 -13.29
CA LEU A 205 -51.09 33.22 -12.32
C LEU A 205 -50.61 31.89 -12.87
N PHE A 206 -51.48 31.13 -13.57
CA PHE A 206 -51.08 29.84 -14.16
C PHE A 206 -49.98 29.99 -15.20
N CYS A 207 -50.06 31.00 -16.07
CA CYS A 207 -49.03 31.29 -17.07
C CYS A 207 -47.67 31.60 -16.41
N LEU A 208 -47.65 32.52 -15.42
CA LEU A 208 -46.44 32.87 -14.69
C LEU A 208 -45.82 31.68 -13.93
N GLU A 209 -46.64 30.80 -13.35
CA GLU A 209 -46.15 29.57 -12.71
C GLU A 209 -45.61 28.55 -13.71
N GLN A 210 -46.23 28.43 -14.88
CA GLN A 210 -45.78 27.50 -15.92
C GLN A 210 -44.40 27.90 -16.47
N GLU A 211 -44.20 29.18 -16.80
CA GLU A 211 -42.91 29.69 -17.27
C GLU A 211 -41.83 29.57 -16.20
N ARG A 212 -42.18 29.92 -14.96
CA ARG A 212 -41.32 29.67 -13.79
C ARG A 212 -40.91 28.20 -13.69
N ALA A 213 -41.85 27.26 -13.83
CA ALA A 213 -41.57 25.84 -13.78
C ALA A 213 -40.64 25.37 -14.92
N GLN A 214 -40.70 26.01 -16.09
CA GLN A 214 -39.82 25.71 -17.23
C GLN A 214 -38.40 26.28 -17.05
N LEU A 215 -38.26 27.46 -16.42
CA LEU A 215 -36.97 28.12 -16.23
C LEU A 215 -36.14 27.52 -15.08
N ILE A 216 -36.79 27.02 -14.02
CA ILE A 216 -36.11 26.42 -12.87
C ILE A 216 -35.12 25.31 -13.30
N PRO A 217 -35.50 24.30 -14.10
CA PRO A 217 -34.57 23.27 -14.58
C PRO A 217 -33.35 23.84 -15.33
N ILE A 218 -33.55 24.86 -16.17
CA ILE A 218 -32.47 25.47 -16.97
C ILE A 218 -31.46 26.17 -16.05
N ILE A 219 -31.94 26.95 -15.08
CA ILE A 219 -31.10 27.64 -14.10
C ILE A 219 -30.34 26.61 -13.24
N VAL A 220 -31.02 25.56 -12.78
CA VAL A 220 -30.40 24.47 -12.02
C VAL A 220 -29.30 23.81 -12.86
N LEU A 221 -29.53 23.52 -14.13
CA LEU A 221 -28.53 22.95 -15.03
C LEU A 221 -27.33 23.89 -15.22
N LEU A 222 -27.54 25.20 -15.35
CA LEU A 222 -26.47 26.19 -15.45
C LEU A 222 -25.60 26.20 -14.18
N LEU A 223 -26.22 26.24 -13.00
CA LEU A 223 -25.53 26.19 -11.71
C LEU A 223 -24.74 24.89 -11.56
N GLN A 224 -25.36 23.75 -11.88
CA GLN A 224 -24.70 22.46 -11.84
C GLN A 224 -23.53 22.38 -12.83
N LYS A 225 -23.68 22.88 -14.07
CA LYS A 225 -22.59 22.97 -15.07
C LYS A 225 -21.42 23.80 -14.54
N ALA A 226 -21.71 24.99 -14.00
CA ALA A 226 -20.71 25.89 -13.45
C ALA A 226 -19.95 25.23 -12.27
N TRP A 227 -20.69 24.60 -11.35
CA TRP A 227 -20.11 23.91 -10.20
C TRP A 227 -19.27 22.69 -10.59
N ARG A 228 -19.80 21.81 -11.45
CA ARG A 228 -19.04 20.65 -11.98
C ARG A 228 -17.76 21.10 -12.69
N GLY A 229 -17.84 22.17 -13.48
CA GLY A 229 -16.67 22.79 -14.12
C GLY A 229 -15.66 23.36 -13.13
N ALA A 230 -16.12 24.03 -12.08
CA ALA A 230 -15.25 24.55 -11.02
C ALA A 230 -14.52 23.42 -10.27
N LEU A 231 -15.24 22.35 -9.93
CA LEU A 231 -14.67 21.15 -9.29
C LEU A 231 -13.63 20.48 -10.19
N ALA A 232 -13.92 20.31 -11.49
CA ALA A 232 -12.98 19.75 -12.46
C ALA A 232 -11.71 20.60 -12.60
N ARG A 233 -11.83 21.93 -12.70
CA ARG A 233 -10.68 22.85 -12.74
C ARG A 233 -9.86 22.79 -11.46
N ARG A 234 -10.49 22.69 -10.29
CA ARG A 234 -9.80 22.52 -9.00
C ARG A 234 -9.00 21.22 -8.98
N ARG A 235 -9.61 20.09 -9.40
CA ARG A 235 -8.94 18.79 -9.50
C ARG A 235 -7.75 18.83 -10.47
N CYS A 236 -7.91 19.45 -11.64
CA CYS A 236 -6.84 19.61 -12.62
C CYS A 236 -5.65 20.40 -12.05
N ARG A 237 -5.89 21.52 -11.37
CA ARG A 237 -4.82 22.30 -10.70
C ARG A 237 -4.08 21.48 -9.65
N TYR A 238 -4.80 20.72 -8.83
CA TYR A 238 -4.22 19.83 -7.84
C TYR A 238 -3.32 18.76 -8.49
N LEU A 239 -3.82 18.08 -9.53
CA LEU A 239 -3.06 17.05 -10.23
C LEU A 239 -1.80 17.63 -10.89
N ARG A 240 -1.89 18.80 -11.53
CA ARG A 240 -0.72 19.48 -12.11
C ARG A 240 0.34 19.81 -11.07
N ALA A 241 -0.07 20.30 -9.89
CA ALA A 241 0.85 20.55 -8.79
C ALA A 241 1.48 19.25 -8.28
N ALA A 242 0.70 18.17 -8.12
CA ALA A 242 1.21 16.87 -7.70
C ALA A 242 2.27 16.32 -8.67
N TYR A 243 1.99 16.37 -9.98
CA TYR A 243 2.95 15.94 -11.01
C TYR A 243 4.22 16.79 -11.02
N ALA A 244 4.10 18.11 -10.80
CA ALA A 244 5.26 19.00 -10.68
C ALA A 244 6.14 18.62 -9.48
N ILE A 245 5.54 18.39 -8.30
CA ILE A 245 6.25 17.95 -7.09
C ILE A 245 6.93 16.61 -7.33
N MET A 246 6.22 15.64 -7.92
CA MET A 246 6.78 14.32 -8.25
C MET A 246 7.99 14.44 -9.19
N ALA A 247 7.92 15.30 -10.21
CA ALA A 247 9.03 15.52 -11.15
C ALA A 247 10.26 16.14 -10.46
N CYS A 248 10.04 17.16 -9.62
CA CYS A 248 11.11 17.78 -8.84
C CYS A 248 11.75 16.79 -7.85
N TYR A 249 10.94 15.99 -7.16
CA TYR A 249 11.43 14.97 -6.22
C TYR A 249 12.24 13.89 -6.91
N LYS A 250 11.76 13.35 -8.05
CA LYS A 250 12.51 12.37 -8.86
C LYS A 250 13.89 12.93 -9.25
N ARG A 251 13.94 14.18 -9.73
CA ARG A 251 15.20 14.86 -10.10
C ARG A 251 16.12 15.06 -8.89
N HIS A 252 15.56 15.45 -7.75
CA HIS A 252 16.32 15.60 -6.50
C HIS A 252 16.93 14.27 -6.06
N LYS A 253 16.17 13.18 -6.04
CA LYS A 253 16.66 11.85 -5.62
C LYS A 253 17.81 11.36 -6.50
N VAL A 254 17.72 11.53 -7.82
CA VAL A 254 18.83 11.21 -8.73
C VAL A 254 20.07 12.05 -8.42
N LYS A 255 19.92 13.38 -8.26
CA LYS A 255 21.06 14.27 -7.94
C LYS A 255 21.65 13.99 -6.55
N ALA A 256 20.84 13.62 -5.57
CA ALA A 256 21.30 13.30 -4.22
C ALA A 256 22.13 12.01 -4.21
N TYR A 257 21.65 10.96 -4.89
CA TYR A 257 22.39 9.70 -5.06
C TYR A 257 23.75 9.93 -5.73
N LEU A 258 23.79 10.68 -6.84
CA LEU A 258 25.05 10.96 -7.55
C LEU A 258 26.04 11.77 -6.70
N ARG A 259 25.56 12.76 -5.94
CA ARG A 259 26.41 13.53 -5.02
C ARG A 259 26.99 12.67 -3.90
N GLU A 260 26.17 11.78 -3.32
CA GLU A 260 26.64 10.86 -2.29
C GLU A 260 27.66 9.85 -2.84
N LEU A 261 27.44 9.35 -4.06
CA LEU A 261 28.40 8.48 -4.74
C LEU A 261 29.73 9.21 -4.96
N LEU A 262 29.72 10.43 -5.48
CA LEU A 262 30.93 11.23 -5.67
C LEU A 262 31.65 11.49 -4.34
N ARG A 263 30.91 11.84 -3.28
CA ARG A 263 31.46 12.10 -1.95
C ARG A 263 32.16 10.86 -1.37
N ARG A 264 31.51 9.69 -1.42
CA ARG A 264 32.10 8.43 -0.93
C ARG A 264 33.32 8.00 -1.73
N PHE A 265 33.32 8.26 -3.04
CA PHE A 265 34.36 7.78 -3.95
C PHE A 265 35.49 8.79 -4.25
N GLN A 266 35.42 10.00 -3.70
CA GLN A 266 36.38 11.08 -3.98
C GLN A 266 37.83 10.71 -3.63
N ALA A 267 38.04 10.06 -2.48
CA ALA A 267 39.36 9.72 -1.95
C ALA A 267 39.76 8.24 -2.20
N VAL A 268 39.02 7.48 -3.01
CA VAL A 268 39.26 6.03 -3.13
C VAL A 268 40.67 5.70 -3.60
N ARG A 269 41.24 6.56 -4.46
CA ARG A 269 42.57 6.34 -5.04
C ARG A 269 43.69 6.45 -4.02
N THR A 270 43.48 7.20 -2.93
CA THR A 270 44.48 7.38 -1.87
C THR A 270 44.33 6.35 -0.73
N LEU A 271 43.21 5.62 -0.67
CA LEU A 271 43.00 4.58 0.33
C LEU A 271 43.86 3.33 0.05
N PRO A 272 44.40 2.67 1.10
CA PRO A 272 45.29 1.51 0.94
C PRO A 272 44.57 0.28 0.35
N ASP A 273 43.26 0.15 0.56
CA ASP A 273 42.46 -0.97 0.06
C ASP A 273 41.80 -0.69 -1.30
N PHE A 274 42.05 0.48 -1.88
CA PHE A 274 41.39 1.03 -3.07
C PHE A 274 39.85 0.97 -2.97
N GLY A 275 39.30 1.21 -1.78
CA GLY A 275 37.86 1.29 -1.55
C GLY A 275 37.14 -0.05 -1.53
N LYS A 276 37.82 -1.12 -1.10
CA LYS A 276 37.18 -2.44 -0.89
C LYS A 276 36.15 -2.38 0.23
N SER A 277 36.45 -1.63 1.28
CA SER A 277 35.62 -1.44 2.47
C SER A 277 34.45 -0.48 2.25
N LEU A 278 34.42 0.26 1.13
CA LEU A 278 33.38 1.25 0.88
C LEU A 278 32.05 0.61 0.54
N VAL A 279 31.01 1.05 1.25
CA VAL A 279 29.62 0.64 1.01
C VAL A 279 29.01 1.53 -0.07
N TRP A 280 28.47 0.91 -1.12
CA TRP A 280 27.73 1.62 -2.17
C TRP A 280 26.39 2.12 -1.61
N PRO A 281 25.99 3.37 -1.87
CA PRO A 281 24.68 3.86 -1.48
C PRO A 281 23.57 3.09 -2.22
N GLU A 282 22.36 3.07 -1.65
CA GLU A 282 21.21 2.42 -2.27
C GLU A 282 20.71 3.23 -3.49
N PRO A 283 20.55 2.61 -4.67
CA PRO A 283 20.12 3.33 -5.87
C PRO A 283 18.61 3.52 -5.88
N PRO A 284 18.10 4.69 -6.31
CA PRO A 284 16.74 4.77 -6.81
C PRO A 284 16.51 3.73 -7.92
N ALA A 285 15.31 3.14 -8.01
CA ALA A 285 15.01 2.07 -8.98
C ALA A 285 15.43 2.38 -10.43
N VAL A 286 15.29 3.65 -10.85
CA VAL A 286 15.69 4.13 -12.19
C VAL A 286 17.20 3.99 -12.44
N LEU A 287 18.02 4.04 -11.39
CA LEU A 287 19.48 3.99 -11.45
C LEU A 287 20.07 2.61 -11.12
N ALA A 288 19.26 1.58 -10.89
CA ALA A 288 19.76 0.23 -10.57
C ALA A 288 20.74 -0.28 -11.64
N ARG A 289 20.35 -0.21 -12.92
CA ARG A 289 21.21 -0.60 -14.05
C ARG A 289 22.50 0.22 -14.14
N PHE A 290 22.42 1.52 -13.80
CA PHE A 290 23.59 2.39 -13.76
C PHE A 290 24.56 1.95 -12.66
N GLN A 291 24.05 1.69 -11.45
CA GLN A 291 24.87 1.19 -10.33
C GLN A 291 25.56 -0.12 -10.67
N ASP A 292 24.88 -1.09 -11.28
CA ASP A 292 25.49 -2.35 -11.67
C ASP A 292 26.65 -2.15 -12.66
N ALA A 293 26.48 -1.26 -13.64
CA ALA A 293 27.53 -0.91 -14.58
C ALA A 293 28.71 -0.21 -13.89
N SER A 294 28.43 0.76 -13.01
CA SER A 294 29.45 1.46 -12.22
C SER A 294 30.23 0.53 -11.32
N GLN A 295 29.58 -0.45 -10.66
CA GLN A 295 30.25 -1.44 -9.83
C GLN A 295 31.19 -2.34 -10.65
N ARG A 296 30.77 -2.78 -11.84
CA ARG A 296 31.64 -3.56 -12.75
C ARG A 296 32.86 -2.74 -13.19
N LEU A 297 32.65 -1.48 -13.57
CA LEU A 297 33.72 -0.56 -13.92
C LEU A 297 34.69 -0.34 -12.75
N PHE A 298 34.15 -0.14 -11.55
CA PHE A 298 34.93 0.04 -10.34
C PHE A 298 35.80 -1.18 -10.01
N ARG A 299 35.24 -2.40 -10.09
CA ARG A 299 35.99 -3.65 -9.88
C ARG A 299 37.15 -3.78 -10.88
N ARG A 300 36.92 -3.46 -12.15
CA ARG A 300 37.96 -3.46 -13.20
C ARG A 300 39.04 -2.41 -12.95
N TRP A 301 38.64 -1.19 -12.60
CA TRP A 301 39.56 -0.12 -12.26
C TRP A 301 40.42 -0.50 -11.05
N ARG A 302 39.80 -1.03 -9.99
CA ARG A 302 40.47 -1.47 -8.77
C ARG A 302 41.47 -2.60 -9.05
N ALA A 303 41.08 -3.60 -9.83
CA ALA A 303 41.97 -4.67 -10.27
C ALA A 303 43.18 -4.10 -11.03
N ARG A 304 42.96 -3.12 -11.91
CA ARG A 304 44.04 -2.44 -12.64
C ARG A 304 44.97 -1.65 -11.70
N GLN A 305 44.46 -0.96 -10.69
CA GLN A 305 45.32 -0.24 -9.73
C GLN A 305 46.20 -1.21 -8.95
N ILE A 306 45.64 -2.34 -8.51
CA ILE A 306 46.40 -3.38 -7.81
C ILE A 306 47.49 -3.95 -8.71
N VAL A 307 47.14 -4.36 -9.94
CA VAL A 307 48.11 -4.94 -10.89
C VAL A 307 49.18 -3.95 -11.32
N LYS A 308 48.85 -2.66 -11.45
CA LYS A 308 49.81 -1.61 -11.84
C LYS A 308 50.95 -1.45 -10.82
N ASN A 309 50.68 -1.68 -9.55
CA ASN A 309 51.68 -1.54 -8.49
C ASN A 309 52.61 -2.75 -8.36
N ILE A 310 52.37 -3.83 -9.13
CA ILE A 310 53.20 -5.04 -9.10
C ILE A 310 54.39 -4.85 -10.06
N PRO A 311 55.63 -5.03 -9.60
CA PRO A 311 56.81 -4.98 -10.46
C PRO A 311 56.73 -6.00 -11.62
N PRO A 312 57.17 -5.65 -12.85
CA PRO A 312 57.15 -6.59 -13.97
C PRO A 312 57.91 -7.90 -13.70
N SER A 313 58.96 -7.87 -12.88
CA SER A 313 59.74 -9.03 -12.45
C SER A 313 58.92 -10.05 -11.65
N GLU A 314 57.94 -9.58 -10.86
CA GLU A 314 57.09 -10.44 -10.02
C GLU A 314 55.85 -10.96 -10.75
N MET A 315 55.51 -10.40 -11.91
CA MET A 315 54.29 -10.73 -12.63
C MET A 315 54.20 -12.23 -12.98
N GLY A 316 55.33 -12.86 -13.33
CA GLY A 316 55.37 -14.31 -13.57
C GLY A 316 55.04 -15.14 -12.32
N GLN A 317 55.51 -14.72 -11.15
CA GLN A 317 55.13 -15.36 -9.89
C GLN A 317 53.64 -15.17 -9.60
N ILE A 318 53.09 -13.97 -9.82
CA ILE A 318 51.67 -13.68 -9.56
C ILE A 318 50.76 -14.51 -10.47
N ARG A 319 51.10 -14.64 -11.75
CA ARG A 319 50.35 -15.50 -12.69
C ARG A 319 50.36 -16.96 -12.26
N ALA A 320 51.53 -17.48 -11.87
CA ALA A 320 51.64 -18.83 -11.31
C ALA A 320 50.80 -18.99 -10.03
N LYS A 321 50.81 -17.99 -9.14
CA LYS A 321 50.00 -17.98 -7.91
C LYS A 321 48.50 -17.98 -8.18
N VAL A 322 48.05 -17.21 -9.18
CA VAL A 322 46.64 -17.20 -9.62
C VAL A 322 46.26 -18.56 -10.18
N ALA A 323 47.10 -19.15 -11.03
CA ALA A 323 46.87 -20.49 -11.56
C ALA A 323 46.80 -21.57 -10.46
N ALA A 324 47.67 -21.49 -9.45
CA ALA A 324 47.62 -22.37 -8.28
C ALA A 324 46.38 -22.12 -7.42
N MET A 325 45.99 -20.87 -7.20
CA MET A 325 44.79 -20.52 -6.42
C MET A 325 43.53 -21.08 -7.07
N GLU A 326 43.43 -21.07 -8.39
CA GLU A 326 42.31 -21.67 -9.11
C GLU A 326 42.24 -23.20 -8.96
N ALA A 327 43.39 -23.87 -8.87
CA ALA A 327 43.45 -25.33 -8.76
C ALA A 327 43.44 -25.87 -7.32
N LEU A 328 43.95 -25.11 -6.35
CA LEU A 328 44.17 -25.55 -4.97
C LEU A 328 43.38 -24.75 -3.94
N GLY A 329 42.86 -23.57 -4.31
CA GLY A 329 42.13 -22.67 -3.42
C GLY A 329 40.89 -23.34 -2.83
N GLY A 330 40.82 -23.41 -1.50
CA GLY A 330 39.73 -24.08 -0.78
C GLY A 330 39.83 -25.60 -0.72
N LEU A 331 40.63 -26.24 -1.58
CA LEU A 331 40.82 -27.70 -1.61
C LEU A 331 42.01 -28.17 -0.76
N ARG A 332 43.06 -27.34 -0.64
CA ARG A 332 44.27 -27.64 0.15
C ARG A 332 44.49 -26.57 1.22
N LYS A 333 44.79 -26.99 2.45
CA LYS A 333 44.92 -26.08 3.62
C LYS A 333 46.06 -25.06 3.47
N ASP A 334 47.20 -25.52 2.97
CA ASP A 334 48.36 -24.69 2.70
C ASP A 334 49.05 -25.15 1.41
N TRP A 335 49.41 -24.18 0.58
CA TRP A 335 50.11 -24.37 -0.68
C TRP A 335 51.20 -23.30 -0.89
N GLY A 336 51.60 -22.58 0.16
CA GLY A 336 52.73 -21.65 0.12
C GLY A 336 52.45 -20.36 -0.65
N CYS A 337 51.23 -19.80 -0.57
CA CYS A 337 50.85 -18.59 -1.29
C CYS A 337 51.50 -17.31 -0.75
N GLN A 338 51.79 -17.26 0.56
CA GLN A 338 52.29 -16.07 1.26
C GLN A 338 53.78 -15.79 0.99
N ARG A 339 54.57 -16.81 0.64
CA ARG A 339 56.02 -16.68 0.38
C ARG A 339 56.33 -16.27 -1.06
N SER A 340 57.57 -15.85 -1.32
CA SER A 340 58.10 -15.68 -2.68
C SER A 340 58.38 -17.05 -3.33
N TRP A 341 58.22 -17.13 -4.65
CA TRP A 341 58.40 -18.35 -5.44
C TRP A 341 59.66 -18.21 -6.29
N ALA A 342 60.73 -18.91 -5.92
CA ALA A 342 62.05 -18.75 -6.52
C ALA A 342 62.24 -19.57 -7.81
N ARG A 343 61.38 -20.56 -8.06
CA ARG A 343 61.41 -21.54 -9.17
C ARG A 343 62.62 -22.47 -9.13
N ASP A 344 63.84 -21.95 -9.24
CA ASP A 344 65.08 -22.74 -9.30
C ASP A 344 65.79 -22.84 -7.94
N TYR A 345 65.37 -23.82 -7.14
CA TYR A 345 65.91 -24.03 -5.79
C TYR A 345 67.28 -24.72 -5.77
N LEU A 346 67.57 -25.59 -6.74
CA LEU A 346 68.83 -26.34 -6.79
C LEU A 346 70.04 -25.47 -7.17
N SER A 347 69.83 -24.37 -7.90
CA SER A 347 70.88 -23.39 -8.20
C SER A 347 71.20 -22.47 -7.04
N SER A 348 70.32 -22.38 -6.03
CA SER A 348 70.53 -21.49 -4.89
C SER A 348 71.57 -22.04 -3.91
N PRO A 349 72.66 -21.31 -3.59
CA PRO A 349 73.66 -21.75 -2.62
C PRO A 349 73.12 -21.90 -1.20
N SER A 350 72.07 -21.16 -0.83
CA SER A 350 71.44 -21.28 0.49
C SER A 350 70.74 -22.63 0.65
N GLU A 351 70.03 -23.06 -0.39
CA GLU A 351 69.22 -24.28 -0.34
C GLU A 351 69.98 -25.55 -0.71
N ASN A 352 71.00 -25.41 -1.55
CA ASN A 352 71.82 -26.53 -2.03
C ASN A 352 73.30 -26.32 -1.68
N PRO A 353 73.65 -26.30 -0.37
CA PRO A 353 75.00 -26.00 0.08
C PRO A 353 76.00 -27.04 -0.47
N GLY A 354 77.09 -26.57 -1.05
CA GLY A 354 78.16 -27.40 -1.63
C GLY A 354 77.85 -28.07 -2.98
N LEU A 355 76.58 -28.14 -3.37
CA LEU A 355 76.12 -28.85 -4.57
C LEU A 355 75.45 -27.95 -5.63
N ALA A 356 75.21 -26.67 -5.30
CA ALA A 356 74.67 -25.67 -6.23
C ALA A 356 75.56 -25.44 -7.46
N LEU A 357 76.88 -25.28 -7.27
CA LEU A 357 77.82 -25.04 -8.37
C LEU A 357 77.93 -26.24 -9.33
N PRO A 358 78.08 -27.50 -8.85
CA PRO A 358 77.96 -28.68 -9.71
C PRO A 358 76.63 -28.77 -10.47
N PHE A 359 75.52 -28.42 -9.81
CA PHE A 359 74.21 -28.39 -10.48
C PHE A 359 74.16 -27.34 -11.59
N ALA A 360 74.60 -26.10 -11.32
CA ALA A 360 74.62 -25.02 -12.30
C ALA A 360 75.46 -25.37 -13.54
N ARG A 361 76.64 -25.99 -13.36
CA ARG A 361 77.46 -26.49 -14.48
C ARG A 361 76.71 -27.55 -15.30
N ARG A 362 76.07 -28.51 -14.63
CA ARG A 362 75.29 -29.57 -15.29
C ARG A 362 74.08 -29.00 -16.03
N LEU A 363 73.40 -28.02 -15.43
CA LEU A 363 72.26 -27.33 -16.01
C LEU A 363 72.68 -26.58 -17.29
N GLN A 364 73.83 -25.91 -17.27
CA GLN A 364 74.38 -25.25 -18.45
C GLN A 364 74.67 -26.26 -19.57
N THR A 365 75.38 -27.35 -19.28
CA THR A 365 75.64 -28.41 -20.27
C THR A 365 74.34 -29.00 -20.85
N LEU A 366 73.29 -29.13 -20.02
CA LEU A 366 71.99 -29.61 -20.49
C LEU A 366 71.28 -28.57 -21.38
N LYS A 367 71.39 -27.29 -21.02
CA LYS A 367 70.85 -26.16 -21.79
C LYS A 367 71.53 -26.06 -23.15
N ASP A 368 72.83 -26.25 -23.23
CA ASP A 368 73.59 -26.24 -24.48
C ASP A 368 73.23 -27.42 -25.40
N LYS A 369 72.75 -28.54 -24.84
CA LYS A 369 72.35 -29.73 -25.62
C LYS A 369 70.90 -29.72 -26.07
N VAL A 370 69.99 -29.22 -25.23
CA VAL A 370 68.54 -29.35 -25.43
C VAL A 370 67.89 -28.00 -25.78
N HIS A 371 68.61 -26.89 -25.59
CA HIS A 371 68.18 -25.53 -25.91
C HIS A 371 66.80 -25.16 -25.34
N PHE A 372 66.56 -25.44 -24.05
CA PHE A 372 65.37 -24.96 -23.36
C PHE A 372 65.57 -23.52 -22.85
N GLY A 373 64.51 -22.70 -22.87
CA GLY A 373 64.58 -21.28 -22.52
C GLY A 373 64.85 -21.04 -21.03
N SER A 374 63.92 -21.48 -20.20
CA SER A 374 63.95 -21.27 -18.74
C SER A 374 63.71 -22.54 -17.92
N VAL A 375 64.14 -22.50 -16.65
CA VAL A 375 63.81 -23.50 -15.63
C VAL A 375 62.48 -23.10 -14.99
N LEU A 376 61.49 -23.99 -15.04
CA LEU A 376 60.17 -23.79 -14.45
C LEU A 376 60.18 -24.09 -12.96
N PHE A 377 60.82 -25.19 -12.56
CA PHE A 377 60.94 -25.59 -11.17
C PHE A 377 62.13 -26.53 -10.98
N SER A 378 62.87 -26.41 -9.90
CA SER A 378 63.88 -27.40 -9.52
C SER A 378 63.82 -27.68 -8.02
N GLY A 379 64.11 -28.89 -7.57
CA GLY A 379 64.09 -29.16 -6.13
C GLY A 379 64.50 -30.58 -5.75
N HIS A 380 64.85 -30.75 -4.48
CA HIS A 380 65.12 -32.06 -3.89
C HIS A 380 63.82 -32.82 -3.63
N VAL A 381 63.82 -34.10 -3.99
CA VAL A 381 62.66 -34.99 -3.83
C VAL A 381 63.04 -36.33 -3.20
N ARG A 382 62.17 -36.84 -2.34
CA ARG A 382 62.11 -38.27 -2.07
C ARG A 382 61.23 -38.89 -3.12
N LYS A 383 61.71 -39.96 -3.73
CA LYS A 383 61.02 -40.63 -4.83
C LYS A 383 60.88 -42.10 -4.51
N ILE A 384 59.68 -42.63 -4.69
CA ILE A 384 59.47 -44.07 -4.58
C ILE A 384 59.92 -44.78 -5.87
N ASN A 385 60.70 -45.85 -5.70
CA ASN A 385 61.14 -46.68 -6.82
C ASN A 385 60.13 -47.82 -7.11
N ARG A 386 60.36 -48.53 -8.22
CA ARG A 386 59.51 -49.68 -8.62
C ARG A 386 59.44 -50.82 -7.60
N PHE A 387 60.40 -50.87 -6.68
CA PHE A 387 60.50 -51.89 -5.63
C PHE A 387 59.93 -51.39 -4.29
N GLY A 388 59.25 -50.24 -4.27
CA GLY A 388 58.68 -49.65 -3.06
C GLY A 388 59.72 -49.07 -2.11
N ARG A 389 60.97 -48.91 -2.53
CA ARG A 389 62.02 -48.25 -1.73
C ARG A 389 62.08 -46.78 -2.07
N SER A 390 62.11 -45.96 -1.04
CA SER A 390 62.37 -44.53 -1.17
C SER A 390 63.83 -44.25 -1.52
N ARG A 391 64.05 -43.27 -2.39
CA ARG A 391 65.39 -42.80 -2.79
C ARG A 391 65.41 -41.29 -2.84
N ASP A 392 66.52 -40.72 -2.39
CA ASP A 392 66.81 -39.29 -2.55
C ASP A 392 67.14 -38.99 -4.00
N ARG A 393 66.42 -38.05 -4.61
CA ARG A 393 66.54 -37.64 -6.01
C ARG A 393 66.33 -36.13 -6.11
N ALA A 394 66.55 -35.58 -7.29
CA ALA A 394 66.16 -34.21 -7.60
C ALA A 394 65.28 -34.20 -8.85
N ILE A 395 64.36 -33.24 -8.92
CA ILE A 395 63.60 -32.95 -10.13
C ILE A 395 64.05 -31.62 -10.71
N LEU A 396 64.07 -31.56 -12.03
CA LEU A 396 64.25 -30.34 -12.80
C LEU A 396 63.14 -30.31 -13.86
N VAL A 397 62.32 -29.29 -13.81
CA VAL A 397 61.23 -29.03 -14.75
C VAL A 397 61.66 -27.89 -15.65
N THR A 398 61.75 -28.14 -16.95
CA THR A 398 61.96 -27.12 -17.99
C THR A 398 60.71 -26.99 -18.83
N GLU A 399 60.67 -26.05 -19.77
CA GLU A 399 59.54 -25.85 -20.68
C GLU A 399 59.19 -27.09 -21.53
N GLN A 400 60.15 -28.00 -21.73
CA GLN A 400 59.99 -29.16 -22.60
C GLN A 400 59.95 -30.49 -21.83
N HIS A 401 60.70 -30.60 -20.72
CA HIS A 401 60.98 -31.89 -20.08
C HIS A 401 60.95 -31.80 -18.54
N LEU A 402 60.48 -32.88 -17.93
CA LEU A 402 60.65 -33.21 -16.51
C LEU A 402 61.81 -34.20 -16.38
N TYR A 403 62.91 -33.73 -15.80
CA TYR A 403 64.12 -34.51 -15.56
C TYR A 403 64.15 -35.04 -14.12
N LYS A 404 64.54 -36.31 -14.00
CA LYS A 404 64.90 -36.95 -12.74
C LYS A 404 66.42 -37.03 -12.65
N LEU A 405 66.99 -36.42 -11.62
CA LEU A 405 68.43 -36.28 -11.42
C LEU A 405 68.89 -37.07 -10.19
N ASP A 406 70.16 -37.47 -10.17
CA ASP A 406 70.80 -38.08 -8.99
C ASP A 406 71.77 -37.11 -8.30
N PRO A 407 71.41 -36.54 -7.13
CA PRO A 407 72.28 -35.63 -6.39
C PRO A 407 73.63 -36.24 -6.02
N ARG A 408 73.70 -37.56 -5.76
CA ARG A 408 74.95 -38.25 -5.38
C ARG A 408 75.95 -38.34 -6.53
N GLN A 409 75.46 -38.28 -7.77
CA GLN A 409 76.27 -38.30 -8.99
C GLN A 409 76.32 -36.91 -9.64
N GLN A 410 76.43 -35.85 -8.84
CA GLN A 410 76.50 -34.46 -9.31
C GLN A 410 75.38 -34.16 -10.34
N TYR A 411 74.15 -34.48 -9.96
CA TYR A 411 72.92 -34.25 -10.73
C TYR A 411 72.91 -34.86 -12.14
N ARG A 412 73.54 -36.03 -12.32
CA ARG A 412 73.43 -36.78 -13.58
C ARG A 412 71.95 -37.03 -13.92
N VAL A 413 71.58 -36.77 -15.17
CA VAL A 413 70.22 -37.05 -15.69
C VAL A 413 70.01 -38.56 -15.73
N MET A 414 69.02 -39.04 -14.97
CA MET A 414 68.66 -40.47 -14.93
C MET A 414 67.46 -40.82 -15.81
N ARG A 415 66.54 -39.86 -15.99
CA ARG A 415 65.35 -40.01 -16.85
C ARG A 415 64.93 -38.61 -17.30
N ALA A 416 64.65 -38.46 -18.58
CA ALA A 416 63.96 -37.30 -19.14
C ALA A 416 62.54 -37.75 -19.53
N LEU A 417 61.52 -37.00 -19.08
CA LEU A 417 60.13 -37.23 -19.44
C LEU A 417 59.62 -35.98 -20.17
N PRO A 418 59.20 -36.07 -21.44
CA PRO A 418 58.62 -34.92 -22.13
C PRO A 418 57.38 -34.41 -21.40
N LEU A 419 57.27 -33.10 -21.15
CA LEU A 419 56.10 -32.51 -20.51
C LEU A 419 54.81 -32.73 -21.32
N SER A 420 54.92 -32.97 -22.63
CA SER A 420 53.80 -33.39 -23.49
C SER A 420 53.11 -34.65 -23.01
N THR A 421 53.83 -35.56 -22.35
CA THR A 421 53.31 -36.84 -21.87
C THR A 421 52.64 -36.75 -20.49
N VAL A 422 52.81 -35.63 -19.77
CA VAL A 422 52.17 -35.42 -18.46
C VAL A 422 50.72 -34.98 -18.70
N THR A 423 49.77 -35.77 -18.22
CA THR A 423 48.32 -35.56 -18.41
C THR A 423 47.67 -34.86 -17.21
N GLY A 424 48.27 -35.00 -16.02
CA GLY A 424 47.75 -34.38 -14.81
C GLY A 424 48.69 -34.47 -13.63
N LEU A 425 48.31 -33.77 -12.56
CA LEU A 425 48.97 -33.76 -11.27
C LEU A 425 47.96 -34.17 -10.20
N SER A 426 48.36 -35.05 -9.29
CA SER A 426 47.62 -35.28 -8.04
C SER A 426 48.45 -34.80 -6.86
N VAL A 427 47.81 -34.06 -5.97
CA VAL A 427 48.41 -33.55 -4.72
C VAL A 427 47.48 -33.86 -3.56
N THR A 428 48.00 -33.78 -2.35
CA THR A 428 47.22 -34.06 -1.12
C THR A 428 46.48 -32.83 -0.61
N SER A 429 45.48 -33.01 0.25
CA SER A 429 44.77 -31.88 0.89
C SER A 429 45.55 -31.32 2.08
N CYS A 430 46.40 -32.16 2.69
CA CYS A 430 47.21 -31.85 3.86
C CYS A 430 48.50 -31.07 3.54
N ARG A 431 49.28 -30.74 4.58
CA ARG A 431 50.57 -30.03 4.47
C ARG A 431 51.68 -30.87 3.81
N ALA A 432 51.48 -32.18 3.65
CA ALA A 432 52.49 -33.05 3.07
C ALA A 432 52.83 -32.63 1.65
N GLN A 433 54.12 -32.56 1.33
CA GLN A 433 54.58 -32.06 0.04
C GLN A 433 54.60 -33.14 -1.06
N LEU A 434 53.56 -33.97 -1.10
CA LEU A 434 53.41 -35.05 -2.06
C LEU A 434 52.84 -34.53 -3.39
N VAL A 435 53.50 -34.89 -4.49
CA VAL A 435 53.05 -34.61 -5.85
C VAL A 435 53.22 -35.87 -6.71
N VAL A 436 52.15 -36.25 -7.41
CA VAL A 436 52.15 -37.36 -8.36
C VAL A 436 51.91 -36.81 -9.75
N PHE A 437 52.89 -37.02 -10.64
CA PHE A 437 52.76 -36.71 -12.06
C PHE A 437 52.13 -37.89 -12.76
N HIS A 438 50.94 -37.69 -13.34
CA HIS A 438 50.28 -38.68 -14.17
C HIS A 438 50.75 -38.58 -15.61
N THR A 439 51.06 -39.74 -16.20
CA THR A 439 51.60 -39.80 -17.56
C THR A 439 50.68 -40.59 -18.48
N GLN A 440 50.66 -40.23 -19.76
CA GLN A 440 49.87 -40.94 -20.77
C GLN A 440 50.23 -42.44 -20.87
N ARG A 441 51.50 -42.77 -20.62
CA ARG A 441 52.02 -44.16 -20.67
C ARG A 441 51.77 -44.96 -19.39
N GLN A 442 50.96 -44.46 -18.46
CA GLN A 442 50.65 -45.13 -17.19
C GLN A 442 51.92 -45.50 -16.37
N GLU A 443 52.94 -44.64 -16.44
CA GLU A 443 54.17 -44.71 -15.65
C GLU A 443 54.34 -43.45 -14.80
N ASP A 444 53.48 -43.34 -13.79
CA ASP A 444 53.37 -42.17 -12.95
C ASP A 444 54.64 -41.97 -12.09
N LEU A 445 54.95 -40.71 -11.84
CA LEU A 445 56.07 -40.31 -11.01
C LEU A 445 55.55 -39.70 -9.71
N ALA A 446 55.60 -40.49 -8.63
CA ALA A 446 55.32 -40.01 -7.28
C ALA A 446 56.60 -39.48 -6.61
N VAL A 447 56.55 -38.22 -6.17
CA VAL A 447 57.64 -37.51 -5.52
C VAL A 447 57.13 -36.73 -4.32
N CYS A 448 57.95 -36.62 -3.29
CA CYS A 448 57.72 -35.75 -2.14
C CYS A 448 58.83 -34.70 -2.09
N LEU A 449 58.46 -33.42 -2.15
CA LEU A 449 59.43 -32.33 -2.02
C LEU A 449 59.97 -32.33 -0.58
N HIS A 450 61.29 -32.29 -0.43
CA HIS A 450 61.96 -32.32 0.88
C HIS A 450 63.23 -31.47 0.85
N ARG A 451 63.87 -31.28 2.02
CA ARG A 451 64.98 -30.32 2.23
C ARG A 451 64.61 -28.89 1.81
N THR A 452 63.42 -28.45 2.21
CA THR A 452 63.02 -27.06 2.01
C THR A 452 63.68 -26.19 3.07
N GLN A 453 64.26 -25.07 2.65
CA GLN A 453 64.73 -24.02 3.54
C GLN A 453 63.90 -22.75 3.29
N PRO A 454 63.34 -22.11 4.33
CA PRO A 454 63.27 -22.57 5.73
C PRO A 454 62.47 -23.88 5.90
N ALA A 455 62.73 -24.61 6.97
CA ALA A 455 62.07 -25.89 7.25
C ALA A 455 60.56 -25.69 7.41
N GLY A 456 59.75 -26.44 6.64
CA GLY A 456 58.28 -26.30 6.64
C GLY A 456 57.72 -25.53 5.44
N ASP A 457 58.56 -24.93 4.60
CA ASP A 457 58.11 -24.24 3.38
C ASP A 457 57.38 -25.17 2.42
N ASN A 458 56.15 -24.81 2.06
CA ASN A 458 55.32 -25.57 1.14
C ASN A 458 55.58 -25.15 -0.31
N ARG A 459 56.10 -26.09 -1.11
CA ARG A 459 56.48 -25.85 -2.51
C ARG A 459 55.53 -26.48 -3.53
N VAL A 460 54.52 -27.20 -3.06
CA VAL A 460 53.54 -27.87 -3.93
C VAL A 460 52.77 -26.86 -4.76
N GLY A 461 52.29 -25.77 -4.14
CA GLY A 461 51.52 -24.76 -4.86
C GLY A 461 52.31 -24.06 -5.95
N GLU A 462 53.60 -23.84 -5.74
CA GLU A 462 54.47 -23.27 -6.77
C GLU A 462 54.68 -24.23 -7.94
N LEU A 463 55.01 -25.49 -7.66
CA LEU A 463 55.19 -26.50 -8.70
C LEU A 463 53.92 -26.65 -9.55
N VAL A 464 52.75 -26.72 -8.90
CA VAL A 464 51.44 -26.79 -9.58
C VAL A 464 51.16 -25.51 -10.37
N GLY A 465 51.37 -24.35 -9.75
CA GLY A 465 51.10 -23.04 -10.34
C GLY A 465 51.93 -22.75 -11.58
N VAL A 466 53.24 -23.02 -11.52
CA VAL A 466 54.13 -22.81 -12.67
C VAL A 466 53.83 -23.79 -13.80
N LEU A 467 53.51 -25.05 -13.49
CA LEU A 467 53.11 -26.02 -14.51
C LEU A 467 51.79 -25.65 -15.19
N LEU A 468 50.80 -25.21 -14.41
CA LEU A 468 49.52 -24.73 -14.95
C LEU A 468 49.69 -23.46 -15.78
N GLU A 469 50.49 -22.50 -15.34
CA GLU A 469 50.82 -21.29 -16.10
C GLU A 469 51.46 -21.65 -17.45
N HIS A 470 52.45 -22.56 -17.43
CA HIS A 470 53.13 -23.03 -18.64
C HIS A 470 52.18 -23.79 -19.58
N CYS A 471 51.33 -24.67 -19.05
CA CYS A 471 50.35 -25.40 -19.85
C CYS A 471 49.33 -24.45 -20.49
N ARG A 472 48.86 -23.42 -19.76
CA ARG A 472 47.98 -22.37 -20.31
C ARG A 472 48.66 -21.58 -21.43
N ALA A 473 49.92 -21.18 -21.24
CA ALA A 473 50.69 -20.47 -22.26
C ALA A 473 50.86 -21.31 -23.55
N THR A 474 50.96 -22.63 -23.40
CA THR A 474 51.09 -23.59 -24.51
C THR A 474 49.75 -24.15 -25.01
N LYS A 475 48.60 -23.63 -24.52
CA LYS A 475 47.24 -24.10 -24.84
C LYS A 475 47.01 -25.60 -24.58
N ARG A 476 47.69 -26.15 -23.58
CA ARG A 476 47.53 -27.53 -23.13
C ARG A 476 46.72 -27.58 -21.84
N GLU A 477 45.83 -28.56 -21.72
CA GLU A 477 45.13 -28.82 -20.47
C GLU A 477 45.96 -29.75 -19.58
N LEU A 478 46.03 -29.39 -18.29
CA LEU A 478 46.66 -30.19 -17.24
C LEU A 478 45.65 -30.35 -16.11
N GLN A 479 45.16 -31.56 -15.89
CA GLN A 479 44.20 -31.82 -14.82
C GLN A 479 44.92 -31.84 -13.46
N VAL A 480 44.43 -31.07 -12.49
CA VAL A 480 44.95 -31.09 -11.12
C VAL A 480 43.88 -31.68 -10.20
N ARG A 481 44.25 -32.70 -9.43
CA ARG A 481 43.36 -33.37 -8.46
C ARG A 481 43.94 -33.24 -7.05
N VAL A 482 43.09 -32.88 -6.11
CA VAL A 482 43.43 -32.86 -4.68
C VAL A 482 42.76 -34.05 -4.01
N SER A 483 43.55 -35.00 -3.51
CA SER A 483 43.07 -36.21 -2.82
C SER A 483 44.13 -36.73 -1.85
N ASP A 484 43.70 -37.19 -0.67
CA ASP A 484 44.59 -37.85 0.29
C ASP A 484 44.79 -39.35 -0.02
N CYS A 485 43.99 -39.88 -0.95
CA CYS A 485 44.09 -41.22 -1.50
C CYS A 485 44.34 -41.12 -3.01
N ILE A 486 45.62 -41.14 -3.42
CA ILE A 486 46.02 -40.94 -4.82
C ILE A 486 46.22 -42.30 -5.48
N GLN A 487 45.45 -42.58 -6.53
CA GLN A 487 45.69 -43.73 -7.40
C GLN A 487 46.83 -43.42 -8.36
N LEU A 488 47.86 -44.26 -8.40
CA LEU A 488 48.99 -44.11 -9.31
C LEU A 488 49.25 -45.40 -10.07
N SER A 489 49.70 -45.28 -11.32
CA SER A 489 50.10 -46.41 -12.15
C SER A 489 51.62 -46.53 -12.24
N LEU A 490 52.16 -47.69 -11.86
CA LEU A 490 53.57 -48.03 -12.09
C LEU A 490 53.64 -49.25 -13.02
N ARG A 491 54.03 -49.03 -14.27
CA ARG A 491 54.07 -50.05 -15.35
C ARG A 491 52.70 -50.72 -15.56
N GLY A 492 51.64 -49.91 -15.65
CA GLY A 492 50.26 -50.38 -15.86
C GLY A 492 49.58 -51.00 -14.64
N ARG A 493 50.29 -51.21 -13.51
CA ARG A 493 49.68 -51.68 -12.26
C ARG A 493 49.23 -50.49 -11.42
N ARG A 494 47.93 -50.45 -11.11
CA ARG A 494 47.34 -49.46 -10.20
C ARG A 494 47.74 -49.76 -8.76
N ARG A 495 48.20 -48.73 -8.05
CA ARG A 495 48.56 -48.76 -6.63
C ARG A 495 47.94 -47.55 -5.95
N LEU A 496 47.57 -47.70 -4.69
CA LEU A 496 47.14 -46.57 -3.87
C LEU A 496 48.33 -45.92 -3.18
N LEU A 497 48.37 -44.60 -3.11
CA LEU A 497 49.32 -43.84 -2.30
C LEU A 497 48.54 -42.97 -1.32
N THR A 498 48.82 -43.18 -0.04
CA THR A 498 48.23 -42.44 1.08
C THR A 498 49.31 -41.70 1.85
N VAL A 499 48.91 -40.73 2.67
CA VAL A 499 49.80 -40.00 3.55
C VAL A 499 49.45 -40.32 5.00
N GLU A 500 50.44 -40.65 5.79
CA GLU A 500 50.32 -40.93 7.23
C GLU A 500 51.29 -40.01 7.97
N THR A 501 50.78 -39.28 8.97
CA THR A 501 51.61 -38.38 9.77
C THR A 501 52.27 -39.19 10.90
N ARG A 502 53.60 -39.14 10.98
CA ARG A 502 54.37 -39.80 12.05
C ARG A 502 55.10 -38.77 12.91
N PRO A 503 54.81 -38.68 14.22
CA PRO A 503 55.47 -37.72 15.10
C PRO A 503 56.97 -38.01 15.26
N ASP A 504 57.38 -39.28 15.18
CA ASP A 504 58.79 -39.71 15.37
C ASP A 504 59.66 -39.50 14.12
N ALA A 505 59.06 -39.19 12.96
CA ALA A 505 59.79 -39.04 11.71
C ALA A 505 60.40 -37.64 11.58
N THR A 506 61.73 -37.55 11.43
CA THR A 506 62.44 -36.28 11.22
C THR A 506 62.47 -35.85 9.74
N THR A 507 62.35 -36.79 8.81
CA THR A 507 62.33 -36.52 7.36
C THR A 507 61.22 -37.33 6.69
N PRO A 508 60.60 -36.81 5.61
CA PRO A 508 59.54 -37.53 4.91
C PRO A 508 60.11 -38.76 4.20
N ASP A 509 59.41 -39.89 4.32
CA ASP A 509 59.85 -41.11 3.64
C ASP A 509 58.72 -42.00 3.13
N PHE A 510 59.00 -42.78 2.08
CA PHE A 510 58.03 -43.70 1.51
C PHE A 510 58.19 -45.11 2.08
N GLY A 511 57.07 -45.67 2.55
CA GLY A 511 56.90 -47.06 2.92
C GLY A 511 55.93 -47.81 2.00
N LYS A 512 55.75 -49.10 2.31
CA LYS A 512 54.84 -50.00 1.60
C LYS A 512 53.73 -50.44 2.55
N ASN A 513 52.50 -50.48 2.05
CA ASN A 513 51.33 -51.03 2.75
C ASN A 513 50.72 -52.18 1.92
N ARG A 514 49.80 -52.96 2.49
CA ARG A 514 49.18 -54.15 1.85
C ARG A 514 48.65 -53.83 0.44
N ASP A 515 47.98 -52.69 0.29
CA ASP A 515 47.32 -52.31 -0.97
C ASP A 515 48.08 -51.28 -1.81
N GLY A 516 49.26 -50.83 -1.35
CA GLY A 516 50.01 -49.78 -2.05
C GLY A 516 51.20 -49.21 -1.31
N PHE A 517 51.29 -47.89 -1.28
CA PHE A 517 52.39 -47.12 -0.72
C PHE A 517 51.86 -46.09 0.28
N VAL A 518 52.69 -45.74 1.25
CA VAL A 518 52.39 -44.74 2.26
C VAL A 518 53.55 -43.76 2.29
N LEU A 519 53.25 -42.46 2.26
CA LEU A 519 54.22 -41.42 2.59
C LEU A 519 54.10 -41.14 4.09
N TYR A 520 55.16 -41.41 4.83
CA TYR A 520 55.31 -41.00 6.22
C TYR A 520 55.75 -39.55 6.26
N TRP A 521 54.86 -38.67 6.72
CA TRP A 521 55.11 -37.24 6.82
C TRP A 521 55.42 -36.85 8.27
N PRO A 522 56.45 -36.03 8.54
CA PRO A 522 56.77 -35.55 9.89
C PRO A 522 55.58 -34.84 10.55
N GLY A 523 55.26 -35.20 11.80
CA GLY A 523 54.15 -34.65 12.56
C GLY A 523 54.41 -33.34 13.30
N ARG A 524 55.15 -32.40 12.71
CA ARG A 524 55.38 -31.07 13.27
C ARG A 524 54.54 -29.98 12.59
#